data_AF-A0A060W708-F1
#
_entry.id   AF-A0A060W708-F1
#
_cell.length_a   1.000
_cell.length_b   1.000
_cell.length_c   1.000
_cell.angle_alpha   90.00
_cell.angle_beta   90.00
_cell.angle_gamma   90.00
#
_symmetry.space_group_name_H-M   'P 1'
#
loop_
_entity.id
_entity.type
_entity.pdbx_description
1 polymer ?
#
loop_
_entity_poly.entity_id
_entity_poly.type
_entity_poly.pdbx_seq_one_letter_code
_entity_poly.pdbx_strand_id
1 'polypeptide(L)'
;MVVDHCPFSIKLIDFGSASIFSEVHFVNPIQVEPMFYRSPEILLGLPFCEKVDMWSLGCVMSELFLGWPLYPGYSYVPPPSGTEGRTLGKQQGSTDRRKYILSSLDQMETMEFTEHDPELRNEDVTAEVVNRRSMVQLLKQMLTLDAHQRILPNAALHHPFISMHHLLHNSMANLLV
;
A
#
# COMPACT_ATOMS: atom_id res chain seq x y z
N MET A 1 0.36 6.57 -12.02
CA MET A 1 0.69 5.48 -12.97
C MET A 1 -0.37 5.45 -14.06
N VAL A 2 0.00 5.06 -15.28
CA VAL A 2 -0.93 4.81 -16.39
C VAL A 2 -0.85 3.33 -16.77
N VAL A 3 -2.01 2.73 -17.00
CA VAL A 3 -2.15 1.31 -17.38
C VAL A 3 -2.64 1.25 -18.83
N ASP A 4 -1.91 0.55 -19.67
CA ASP A 4 -2.38 0.07 -20.96
C ASP A 4 -2.86 -1.36 -20.78
N HIS A 5 -4.03 -1.69 -21.34
CA HIS A 5 -4.62 -3.01 -21.21
C HIS A 5 -4.23 -3.95 -22.36
N CYS A 6 -3.76 -3.44 -23.50
CA CYS A 6 -3.46 -4.28 -24.67
C CYS A 6 -2.32 -3.71 -25.54
N PRO A 7 -1.08 -4.21 -25.40
CA PRO A 7 -0.63 -5.20 -24.41
C PRO A 7 -0.66 -4.63 -22.99
N PHE A 8 -0.80 -5.50 -21.98
CA PHE A 8 -0.76 -5.07 -20.59
C PHE A 8 0.59 -4.41 -20.28
N SER A 9 0.58 -3.12 -19.96
CA SER A 9 1.78 -2.39 -19.56
C SER A 9 1.45 -1.31 -18.55
N ILE A 10 2.42 -1.04 -17.68
CA ILE A 10 2.29 -0.03 -16.63
C ILE A 10 3.44 0.95 -16.78
N LYS A 11 3.14 2.25 -16.73
CA LYS A 11 4.15 3.32 -16.79
C LYS A 11 3.97 4.27 -15.62
N LEU A 12 5.08 4.60 -14.95
CA LEU A 12 5.12 5.70 -14.00
C LEU A 12 5.06 7.02 -14.76
N ILE A 13 4.32 7.98 -14.21
CA ILE A 13 4.09 9.30 -14.80
C ILE A 13 4.16 10.35 -13.70
N ASP A 14 4.03 11.62 -14.09
CA ASP A 14 3.95 12.77 -13.18
C ASP A 14 5.18 12.94 -12.30
N PHE A 15 6.29 13.32 -12.95
CA PHE A 15 7.58 13.59 -12.29
C PHE A 15 7.67 15.03 -11.76
N GLY A 16 6.53 15.73 -11.53
CA GLY A 16 6.51 17.12 -11.08
C GLY A 16 7.11 17.35 -9.69
N SER A 17 7.06 16.34 -8.83
CA SER A 17 7.72 16.31 -7.51
C SER A 17 9.00 15.48 -7.48
N ALA A 18 9.40 14.89 -8.62
CA ALA A 18 10.60 14.08 -8.67
C ALA A 18 11.83 14.95 -8.44
N SER A 19 12.76 14.46 -7.64
CA SER A 19 13.99 15.17 -7.29
C SER A 19 15.16 14.21 -7.33
N ILE A 20 16.32 14.70 -7.77
CA ILE A 20 17.57 13.94 -7.65
C ILE A 20 17.95 13.95 -6.17
N PHE A 21 18.40 12.81 -5.63
CA PHE A 21 18.67 12.67 -4.20
C PHE A 21 19.62 13.76 -3.64
N SER A 22 20.63 14.18 -4.40
CA SER A 22 21.53 15.26 -4.00
C SER A 22 20.86 16.64 -3.84
N GLU A 23 19.71 16.83 -4.48
CA GLU A 23 18.95 18.09 -4.49
C GLU A 23 17.77 18.05 -3.50
N VAL A 24 17.38 16.86 -3.06
CA VAL A 24 16.17 16.65 -2.26
C VAL A 24 16.23 17.29 -0.87
N HIS A 25 17.45 17.54 -0.36
CA HIS A 25 17.68 18.24 0.90
C HIS A 25 17.20 19.70 0.90
N PHE A 26 16.96 20.30 -0.27
CA PHE A 26 16.48 21.68 -0.41
C PHE A 26 14.97 21.76 -0.64
N VAL A 27 14.29 20.62 -0.80
CA VAL A 27 12.85 20.55 -1.00
C VAL A 27 12.16 20.47 0.36
N ASN A 28 11.01 21.13 0.49
CA ASN A 28 10.18 20.97 1.69
C ASN A 28 9.71 19.50 1.77
N PRO A 29 10.01 18.75 2.85
CA PRO A 29 9.68 17.33 2.94
C PRO A 29 8.20 17.02 2.66
N ILE A 30 7.29 17.90 3.07
CA ILE A 30 5.84 17.72 2.90
C ILE A 30 5.42 17.73 1.41
N GLN A 31 6.24 18.31 0.53
CA GLN A 31 5.99 18.40 -0.92
C GLN A 31 6.50 17.18 -1.71
N VAL A 32 7.28 16.30 -1.06
CA VAL A 32 7.88 15.12 -1.70
C VAL A 32 6.82 14.06 -2.00
N GLU A 33 5.94 13.78 -1.03
CA GLU A 33 4.92 12.73 -1.14
C GLU A 33 3.49 13.27 -0.93
N PRO A 34 2.49 12.74 -1.67
CA PRO A 34 1.08 13.06 -1.42
C PRO A 34 0.63 12.57 -0.02
N MET A 35 -0.39 13.22 0.53
CA MET A 35 -0.80 13.06 1.94
C MET A 35 -1.01 11.62 2.42
N PHE A 36 -1.65 10.75 1.62
CA PHE A 36 -2.02 9.39 2.02
C PHE A 36 -0.91 8.34 1.83
N TYR A 37 0.13 8.71 1.08
CA TYR A 37 1.23 7.81 0.71
C TYR A 37 2.53 8.22 1.40
N ARG A 38 2.48 9.26 2.25
CA ARG A 38 3.65 9.82 2.89
C ARG A 38 4.25 8.86 3.93
N SER A 39 5.55 8.70 3.84
CA SER A 39 6.38 7.92 4.75
C SER A 39 6.49 8.55 6.14
N PRO A 40 6.79 7.75 7.19
CA PRO A 40 6.94 8.24 8.56
C PRO A 40 8.06 9.28 8.70
N GLU A 41 9.19 9.07 8.04
CA GLU A 41 10.33 9.99 8.08
C GLU A 41 9.99 11.36 7.46
N ILE A 42 9.20 11.39 6.38
CA ILE A 42 8.73 12.64 5.79
C ILE A 42 7.73 13.35 6.71
N LEU A 43 6.80 12.61 7.32
CA LEU A 43 5.84 13.15 8.29
C LEU A 43 6.53 13.78 9.51
N LEU A 44 7.61 13.16 9.97
CA LEU A 44 8.39 13.60 11.13
C LEU A 44 9.46 14.66 10.79
N GLY A 45 9.67 14.97 9.51
CA GLY A 45 10.73 15.89 9.07
C GLY A 45 12.14 15.36 9.31
N LEU A 46 12.31 14.04 9.31
CA LEU A 46 13.61 13.36 9.49
C LEU A 46 14.37 13.26 8.16
N PRO A 47 15.69 13.01 8.19
CA PRO A 47 16.43 12.65 6.99
C PRO A 47 15.80 11.44 6.30
N PHE A 48 15.70 11.51 4.97
CA PHE A 48 15.06 10.48 4.15
C PHE A 48 15.90 10.18 2.91
N CYS A 49 15.52 9.13 2.19
CA CYS A 49 16.15 8.71 0.95
C CYS A 49 15.11 8.14 -0.04
N GLU A 50 15.55 7.58 -1.15
CA GLU A 50 14.68 6.99 -2.19
C GLU A 50 13.71 5.91 -1.67
N LYS A 51 13.96 5.38 -0.46
CA LYS A 51 13.08 4.38 0.17
C LYS A 51 11.72 4.92 0.59
N VAL A 52 11.52 6.24 0.58
CA VAL A 52 10.17 6.83 0.73
C VAL A 52 9.25 6.32 -0.38
N ASP A 53 9.75 6.17 -1.61
CA ASP A 53 8.98 5.64 -2.74
C ASP A 53 8.51 4.20 -2.50
N MET A 54 9.32 3.39 -1.79
CA MET A 54 8.95 2.02 -1.43
C MET A 54 7.85 1.97 -0.38
N TRP A 55 7.80 2.95 0.53
CA TRP A 55 6.67 3.11 1.44
C TRP A 55 5.40 3.49 0.68
N SER A 56 5.49 4.54 -0.16
CA SER A 56 4.40 4.97 -1.04
C SER A 56 3.84 3.82 -1.90
N LEU A 57 4.72 2.99 -2.47
CA LEU A 57 4.34 1.80 -3.24
C LEU A 57 3.63 0.74 -2.39
N GLY A 58 4.08 0.53 -1.14
CA GLY A 58 3.39 -0.34 -0.18
C GLY A 58 1.97 0.16 0.13
N CYS A 59 1.80 1.47 0.29
CA CYS A 59 0.47 2.08 0.45
C CYS A 59 -0.43 1.85 -0.78
N VAL A 60 0.07 2.07 -2.00
CA VAL A 60 -0.67 1.78 -3.24
C VAL A 60 -1.06 0.31 -3.33
N MET A 61 -0.12 -0.59 -3.04
CA MET A 61 -0.35 -2.03 -3.08
C MET A 61 -1.43 -2.46 -2.08
N SER A 62 -1.39 -1.91 -0.87
CA SER A 62 -2.42 -2.18 0.14
C SER A 62 -3.79 -1.59 -0.24
N GLU A 63 -3.81 -0.43 -0.89
CA GLU A 63 -5.05 0.20 -1.36
C GLU A 63 -5.70 -0.59 -2.50
N LEU A 64 -4.91 -1.12 -3.44
CA LEU A 64 -5.41 -2.00 -4.49
C LEU A 64 -6.08 -3.26 -3.92
N PHE A 65 -5.58 -3.76 -2.79
CA PHE A 65 -6.16 -4.92 -2.11
C PHE A 65 -7.40 -4.57 -1.28
N LEU A 66 -7.35 -3.48 -0.52
CA LEU A 66 -8.43 -3.08 0.41
C LEU A 66 -9.57 -2.33 -0.29
N GLY A 67 -9.30 -1.73 -1.45
CA GLY A 67 -10.19 -0.80 -2.16
C GLY A 67 -10.24 0.61 -1.56
N TRP A 68 -9.43 0.90 -0.54
CA TRP A 68 -9.38 2.19 0.16
C TRP A 68 -7.95 2.49 0.64
N PRO A 69 -7.56 3.77 0.79
CA PRO A 69 -6.25 4.14 1.31
C PRO A 69 -6.00 3.51 2.69
N LEU A 70 -4.80 2.93 2.88
CA LEU A 70 -4.41 2.30 4.14
C LEU A 70 -4.27 3.33 5.27
N TYR A 71 -3.68 4.47 4.97
CA TYR A 71 -3.50 5.59 5.90
C TYR A 71 -4.26 6.82 5.36
N PRO A 72 -5.60 6.86 5.49
CA PRO A 72 -6.35 8.07 5.19
C PRO A 72 -5.89 9.13 6.18
N GLY A 73 -5.24 10.18 5.69
CA GLY A 73 -4.83 11.32 6.51
C GLY A 73 -6.03 11.84 7.31
N TYR A 74 -5.80 12.34 8.53
CA TYR A 74 -6.87 12.73 9.45
C TYR A 74 -8.00 13.48 8.73
N SER A 75 -9.17 12.85 8.65
CA SER A 75 -10.42 13.58 8.58
C SER A 75 -10.46 14.48 9.80
N TYR A 76 -10.51 15.80 9.59
CA TYR A 76 -10.61 16.82 10.61
C TYR A 76 -11.55 16.39 11.76
N VAL A 77 -11.01 16.21 12.97
CA VAL A 77 -11.83 16.06 14.18
C VAL A 77 -12.22 17.48 14.59
N PRO A 78 -13.50 17.89 14.50
CA PRO A 78 -13.88 19.22 14.95
C PRO A 78 -13.55 19.38 16.44
N PRO A 79 -13.08 20.56 16.88
CA PRO A 79 -12.79 20.82 18.29
C PRO A 79 -14.03 20.52 19.15
N PRO A 80 -13.84 20.10 20.42
CA PRO A 80 -14.94 19.79 21.31
C PRO A 80 -15.93 20.96 21.35
N SER A 81 -17.19 20.63 21.06
CA SER A 81 -18.33 21.53 20.96
C SER A 81 -18.38 22.47 22.17
N GLY A 82 -17.88 23.71 22.03
CA GLY A 82 -17.82 24.66 23.15
C GLY A 82 -17.23 26.04 22.85
N THR A 83 -16.46 26.21 21.77
CA THR A 83 -16.00 27.55 21.33
C THR A 83 -16.85 28.04 20.17
N GLU A 84 -17.86 28.84 20.50
CA GLU A 84 -18.66 29.61 19.54
C GLU A 84 -17.78 30.68 18.86
N GLY A 85 -17.21 30.33 17.71
CA GLY A 85 -16.45 31.23 16.84
C GLY A 85 -16.86 31.01 15.40
N ARG A 86 -17.60 31.98 14.86
CA ARG A 86 -18.15 32.04 13.49
C ARG A 86 -17.12 31.65 12.41
N THR A 87 -17.40 30.60 11.64
CA THR A 87 -16.90 30.51 10.25
C THR A 87 -17.84 29.71 9.36
N LEU A 88 -17.96 30.17 8.11
CA LEU A 88 -18.85 29.69 7.06
C LEU A 88 -18.53 28.25 6.63
N GLY A 89 -19.58 27.51 6.27
CA GLY A 89 -19.50 26.27 5.50
C GLY A 89 -20.07 25.06 6.22
N LYS A 90 -21.34 24.74 5.95
CA LYS A 90 -21.87 23.39 6.19
C LYS A 90 -20.97 22.37 5.49
N GLN A 91 -20.38 21.42 6.19
CA GLN A 91 -19.92 20.17 5.59
C GLN A 91 -20.15 19.01 6.58
N GLN A 92 -20.70 17.93 6.02
CA GLN A 92 -21.29 16.78 6.68
C GLN A 92 -20.28 15.97 7.49
N GLY A 93 -20.78 15.27 8.53
CA GLY A 93 -20.00 14.41 9.38
C GLY A 93 -19.18 13.39 8.60
N SER A 94 -17.88 13.32 8.92
CA SER A 94 -16.99 12.25 8.49
C SER A 94 -17.36 10.96 9.19
N THR A 95 -18.33 10.21 8.66
CA THR A 95 -18.43 8.79 8.95
C THR A 95 -17.38 8.09 8.11
N ASP A 96 -16.33 7.57 8.75
CA ASP A 96 -15.37 6.70 8.11
C ASP A 96 -16.11 5.54 7.43
N ARG A 97 -16.01 5.45 6.09
CA ARG A 97 -16.72 4.45 5.28
C ARG A 97 -15.86 3.24 4.94
N ARG A 98 -14.67 3.12 5.53
CA ARG A 98 -13.79 1.98 5.29
C ARG A 98 -14.50 0.69 5.69
N LYS A 99 -14.44 -0.30 4.79
CA LYS A 99 -14.97 -1.64 5.04
C LYS A 99 -14.20 -2.37 6.15
N TYR A 100 -12.92 -2.05 6.31
CA TYR A 100 -12.02 -2.70 7.26
C TYR A 100 -11.20 -1.68 8.03
N ILE A 101 -11.03 -1.90 9.34
CA ILE A 101 -10.09 -1.18 10.20
C ILE A 101 -9.04 -2.19 10.65
N LEU A 102 -7.82 -2.03 10.16
CA LEU A 102 -6.69 -2.91 10.45
C LEU A 102 -5.97 -2.46 11.73
N SER A 103 -5.72 -3.40 12.64
CA SER A 103 -4.78 -3.24 13.75
C SER A 103 -3.38 -3.75 13.39
N SER A 104 -3.28 -4.66 12.41
CA SER A 104 -2.01 -5.15 11.86
C SER A 104 -2.19 -5.55 10.38
N LEU A 105 -1.09 -5.51 9.62
CA LEU A 105 -1.02 -6.08 8.26
C LEU A 105 -1.28 -7.59 8.25
N ASP A 106 -1.04 -8.31 9.35
CA ASP A 106 -1.32 -9.75 9.45
C ASP A 106 -2.79 -10.09 9.17
N GLN A 107 -3.71 -9.20 9.53
CA GLN A 107 -5.14 -9.42 9.34
C GLN A 107 -5.52 -9.46 7.85
N MET A 108 -4.70 -8.90 6.96
CA MET A 108 -4.91 -8.98 5.52
C MET A 108 -4.75 -10.43 5.00
N GLU A 109 -4.01 -11.30 5.70
CA GLU A 109 -3.82 -12.70 5.28
C GLU A 109 -5.14 -13.50 5.36
N THR A 110 -6.02 -13.14 6.30
CA THR A 110 -7.27 -13.86 6.58
C THR A 110 -8.50 -13.19 5.99
N MET A 111 -8.35 -12.09 5.24
CA MET A 111 -9.49 -11.38 4.65
C MET A 111 -10.05 -12.11 3.44
N GLU A 112 -11.30 -12.53 3.50
CA GLU A 112 -12.01 -13.12 2.37
C GLU A 112 -12.73 -12.02 1.58
N PHE A 113 -12.47 -11.96 0.26
CA PHE A 113 -13.05 -10.97 -0.66
C PHE A 113 -14.10 -11.58 -1.58
N THR A 114 -14.04 -12.88 -1.82
CA THR A 114 -15.01 -13.63 -2.59
C THR A 114 -16.11 -14.13 -1.66
N GLU A 115 -17.35 -13.81 -1.97
CA GLU A 115 -18.45 -14.71 -1.60
C GLU A 115 -18.10 -16.08 -2.17
N HIS A 116 -18.12 -17.14 -1.36
CA HIS A 116 -17.73 -18.48 -1.77
C HIS A 116 -18.49 -18.88 -3.04
N ASP A 117 -17.84 -18.78 -4.20
CA ASP A 117 -18.33 -19.40 -5.42
C ASP A 117 -18.18 -20.92 -5.23
N PRO A 118 -19.30 -21.66 -5.16
CA PRO A 118 -19.25 -23.10 -4.91
C PRO A 118 -18.59 -23.89 -6.05
N GLU A 119 -18.35 -23.28 -7.21
CA GLU A 119 -17.67 -23.90 -8.35
C GLU A 119 -16.13 -23.71 -8.35
N LEU A 120 -15.59 -22.90 -7.43
CA LEU A 120 -14.14 -22.70 -7.31
C LEU A 120 -13.42 -23.99 -6.91
N ARG A 121 -12.36 -24.33 -7.65
CA ARG A 121 -11.52 -25.49 -7.31
C ARG A 121 -10.73 -25.19 -6.04
N ASN A 122 -10.57 -26.21 -5.18
CA ASN A 122 -9.77 -26.09 -3.95
C ASN A 122 -8.32 -25.64 -4.21
N GLU A 123 -7.77 -25.98 -5.37
CA GLU A 123 -6.43 -25.56 -5.79
C GLU A 123 -6.36 -24.05 -6.02
N ASP A 124 -7.39 -23.46 -6.63
CA ASP A 124 -7.47 -22.02 -6.90
C ASP A 124 -7.60 -21.25 -5.59
N VAL A 125 -8.43 -21.75 -4.66
CA VAL A 125 -8.55 -21.19 -3.30
C VAL A 125 -7.21 -21.25 -2.56
N THR A 126 -6.52 -22.39 -2.63
CA THR A 126 -5.21 -22.57 -1.98
C THR A 126 -4.17 -21.63 -2.59
N ALA A 127 -4.12 -21.52 -3.92
CA ALA A 127 -3.23 -20.62 -4.62
C ALA A 127 -3.47 -19.15 -4.22
N GLU A 128 -4.74 -18.74 -4.10
CA GLU A 128 -5.09 -17.41 -3.63
C GLU A 128 -4.59 -17.15 -2.21
N VAL A 129 -4.82 -18.08 -1.27
CA VAL A 129 -4.36 -17.95 0.12
C VAL A 129 -2.84 -17.85 0.21
N VAL A 130 -2.11 -18.70 -0.51
CA VAL A 130 -0.64 -18.65 -0.54
C VAL A 130 -0.15 -17.35 -1.17
N ASN A 131 -0.79 -16.90 -2.25
CA ASN A 131 -0.44 -15.66 -2.91
C ASN A 131 -0.67 -14.45 -2.00
N ARG A 132 -1.79 -14.42 -1.29
CA ARG A 132 -2.14 -13.38 -0.32
C ARG A 132 -1.15 -13.33 0.84
N ARG A 133 -0.75 -14.48 1.37
CA ARG A 133 0.29 -14.55 2.41
C ARG A 133 1.63 -13.98 1.92
N SER A 134 2.03 -14.34 0.71
CA SER A 134 3.23 -13.81 0.06
C SER A 134 3.14 -12.28 -0.15
N MET A 135 1.97 -11.78 -0.53
CA MET A 135 1.70 -10.34 -0.64
C MET A 135 1.91 -9.60 0.68
N VAL A 136 1.36 -10.13 1.78
CA VAL A 136 1.48 -9.51 3.10
C VAL A 136 2.93 -9.50 3.60
N GLN A 137 3.70 -10.55 3.30
CA GLN A 137 5.13 -10.58 3.60
C GLN A 137 5.90 -9.46 2.88
N LEU A 138 5.57 -9.18 1.62
CA LEU A 138 6.16 -8.07 0.88
C LEU A 138 5.73 -6.71 1.46
N LEU A 139 4.43 -6.55 1.75
CA LEU A 139 3.89 -5.33 2.35
C LEU A 139 4.58 -4.98 3.68
N LYS A 140 4.84 -5.97 4.54
CA LYS A 140 5.58 -5.76 5.80
C LYS A 140 6.99 -5.20 5.56
N GLN A 141 7.66 -5.65 4.50
CA GLN A 141 9.00 -5.18 4.14
C GLN A 141 8.99 -3.79 3.47
N MET A 142 7.95 -3.47 2.68
CA MET A 142 7.74 -2.15 2.08
C MET A 142 7.32 -1.10 3.13
N LEU A 143 6.46 -1.49 4.07
CA LEU A 143 5.91 -0.62 5.13
C LEU A 143 6.69 -0.75 6.45
N THR A 144 7.98 -1.09 6.37
CA THR A 144 8.87 -1.06 7.53
C THR A 144 9.11 0.39 7.95
N LEU A 145 8.88 0.68 9.24
CA LEU A 145 9.00 2.03 9.81
C LEU A 145 10.44 2.57 9.70
N ASP A 146 11.43 1.74 10.01
CA ASP A 146 12.83 2.10 9.83
C ASP A 146 13.19 2.04 8.33
N ALA A 147 13.42 3.21 7.74
CA ALA A 147 13.81 3.34 6.34
C ALA A 147 15.08 2.55 6.00
N HIS A 148 16.02 2.35 6.93
CA HIS A 148 17.24 1.58 6.67
C HIS A 148 17.00 0.08 6.52
N GLN A 149 15.94 -0.44 7.14
CA GLN A 149 15.53 -1.85 7.04
C GLN A 149 14.50 -2.09 5.93
N ARG A 150 13.96 -1.01 5.35
CA ARG A 150 12.94 -1.08 4.29
C ARG A 150 13.51 -1.67 3.01
N ILE A 151 12.76 -2.57 2.39
CA ILE A 151 13.19 -3.28 1.18
C ILE A 151 13.49 -2.33 0.01
N LEU A 152 14.53 -2.65 -0.75
CA LEU A 152 14.89 -1.94 -1.98
C LEU A 152 14.09 -2.44 -3.18
N PRO A 153 13.86 -1.62 -4.22
CA PRO A 153 13.16 -2.04 -5.44
C PRO A 153 13.74 -3.32 -6.06
N ASN A 154 15.06 -3.42 -6.17
CA ASN A 154 15.72 -4.59 -6.75
C ASN A 154 15.45 -5.87 -5.93
N ALA A 155 15.47 -5.77 -4.59
CA ALA A 155 15.14 -6.91 -3.74
C ALA A 155 13.64 -7.28 -3.83
N ALA A 156 12.75 -6.30 -3.93
CA ALA A 156 11.32 -6.52 -4.09
C ALA A 156 10.98 -7.26 -5.39
N LEU A 157 11.68 -6.98 -6.49
CA LEU A 157 11.52 -7.70 -7.76
C LEU A 157 11.80 -9.21 -7.66
N HIS A 158 12.67 -9.60 -6.72
CA HIS A 158 12.98 -11.00 -6.45
C HIS A 158 12.10 -11.62 -5.36
N HIS A 159 11.18 -10.86 -4.75
CA HIS A 159 10.30 -11.39 -3.72
C HIS A 159 9.38 -12.48 -4.31
N PRO A 160 9.06 -13.56 -3.57
CA PRO A 160 8.17 -14.62 -4.04
C PRO A 160 6.86 -14.11 -4.62
N PHE A 161 6.25 -13.08 -3.99
CA PHE A 161 5.04 -12.44 -4.49
C PHE A 161 5.17 -11.89 -5.92
N ILE A 162 6.28 -11.20 -6.24
CA ILE A 162 6.47 -10.58 -7.56
C ILE A 162 6.94 -11.61 -8.59
N SER A 163 7.84 -12.51 -8.19
CA SER A 163 8.37 -13.57 -9.06
C SER A 163 7.39 -14.72 -9.29
N MET A 164 6.30 -14.78 -8.51
CA MET A 164 5.30 -15.86 -8.51
C MET A 164 5.87 -17.25 -8.22
N HIS A 165 7.07 -17.34 -7.65
CA HIS A 165 7.78 -18.60 -7.43
C HIS A 165 7.02 -19.55 -6.49
N HIS A 166 6.28 -19.03 -5.52
CA HIS A 166 5.46 -19.82 -4.59
C HIS A 166 4.29 -20.55 -5.27
N LEU A 167 3.84 -20.09 -6.44
CA LEU A 167 2.75 -20.74 -7.18
C LEU A 167 3.27 -21.84 -8.12
N LEU A 168 4.49 -21.69 -8.66
CA LEU A 168 5.13 -22.67 -9.53
C LEU A 168 5.44 -23.99 -8.80
N HIS A 169 5.76 -23.92 -7.50
CA HIS A 169 5.98 -25.11 -6.68
C HIS A 169 4.69 -25.90 -6.42
N ASN A 170 3.54 -25.23 -6.25
CA ASN A 170 2.26 -25.92 -6.11
C ASN A 170 1.82 -26.61 -7.42
N SER A 171 2.10 -26.01 -8.59
CA SER A 171 1.79 -26.65 -9.87
C SER A 171 2.68 -27.87 -10.16
N MET A 172 3.95 -27.86 -9.72
CA MET A 172 4.85 -29.01 -9.89
C MET A 172 4.56 -30.16 -8.91
N ALA A 173 4.08 -29.85 -7.69
CA ALA A 173 3.64 -30.87 -6.74
C ALA A 173 2.44 -31.69 -7.27
N ASN A 174 1.57 -31.06 -8.06
CA ASN A 174 0.40 -31.72 -8.67
C ASN A 174 0.70 -32.50 -9.96
N LEU A 175 1.94 -32.45 -10.48
CA LEU A 175 2.37 -33.21 -11.67
C LEU A 175 3.12 -34.51 -11.33
N LEU A 176 3.26 -34.83 -10.04
CA LEU A 176 3.97 -36.02 -9.55
C LEU A 176 3.04 -37.06 -8.87
N VAL A 177 1.74 -37.03 -9.16
CA VAL A 177 0.77 -38.07 -8.74
C VAL A 177 0.22 -38.80 -9.96
#